data_AF-A0A6I9MWK3-F1
#
_entry.id   AF-A0A6I9MWK3-F1
#
_cell.length_a   1.000
_cell.length_b   1.000
_cell.length_c   1.000
_cell.angle_alpha   90.00
_cell.angle_beta   90.00
_cell.angle_gamma   90.00
#
_symmetry.space_group_name_H-M   'P 1'
#
loop_
_entity.id
_entity.type
_entity.pdbx_description
1 polymer ?
#
loop_
_entity_poly.entity_id
_entity_poly.type
_entity_poly.pdbx_seq_one_letter_code
_entity_poly.pdbx_strand_id
1 'polypeptide(L)'
;MDRLVKTLTECGYTFQEVMVSPTSVGIPNSRLRYFLIAKISTENLSIQSSRILDAFPHPAEQPKVLSPSADTCQPEEEVQEGHVLYKLETKTDAQRKMSQNNDLSLRLIQDFLEPQIDMEPYLLPPKTLLRYALLLDIVRPTCRRSVCFTKGYGRYVEGTGSVMQGCVETEMESVFTGLDQCAEDEKLQRLLKLKLRYFTPREVANLMGFPQSFTFPKKTTTKQQYRVLGNSLNVVVVARLLQVLLS
;
A
#
# COMPACT_ATOMS: atom_id res chain seq x y z
N MET A 1 -7.86 17.04 16.54
CA MET A 1 -7.14 18.01 15.69
C MET A 1 -7.27 19.41 16.26
N ASP A 2 -8.46 19.81 16.68
CA ASP A 2 -8.80 21.20 17.01
C ASP A 2 -7.88 21.83 18.07
N ARG A 3 -7.48 21.08 19.11
CA ARG A 3 -6.53 21.56 20.11
C ARG A 3 -5.13 21.83 19.54
N LEU A 4 -4.63 20.95 18.65
CA LEU A 4 -3.32 21.12 18.03
C LEU A 4 -3.30 22.36 17.14
N VAL A 5 -4.29 22.48 16.25
CA VAL A 5 -4.44 23.61 15.32
C VAL A 5 -4.61 24.93 16.08
N LYS A 6 -5.46 24.94 17.12
CA LYS A 6 -5.66 26.11 17.97
C LYS A 6 -4.35 26.55 18.63
N THR A 7 -3.62 25.63 19.27
CA THR A 7 -2.35 25.96 19.91
C THR A 7 -1.31 26.45 18.91
N LEU A 8 -1.19 25.84 17.74
CA LEU A 8 -0.27 26.32 16.70
C LEU A 8 -0.61 27.76 16.25
N THR A 9 -1.90 28.05 16.05
CA THR A 9 -2.38 29.38 15.68
C THR A 9 -2.09 30.41 16.78
N GLU A 10 -2.38 30.08 18.04
CA GLU A 10 -2.09 30.94 19.21
C GLU A 10 -0.59 31.20 19.37
N CYS A 11 0.26 30.24 18.97
CA CYS A 11 1.71 30.38 18.96
C CYS A 11 2.27 31.04 17.68
N GLY A 12 1.43 31.54 16.77
CA GLY A 12 1.89 32.26 15.56
C GLY A 12 2.43 31.37 14.43
N TYR A 13 2.06 30.09 14.40
CA TYR A 13 2.40 29.19 13.29
C TYR A 13 1.37 29.29 12.16
N THR A 14 1.85 29.31 10.92
CA THR A 14 1.07 28.88 9.75
C THR A 14 1.25 27.39 9.58
N PHE A 15 0.21 26.70 9.09
CA PHE A 15 0.25 25.25 8.96
C PHE A 15 -0.55 24.76 7.76
N GLN A 16 -0.23 23.55 7.31
CA GLN A 16 -0.92 22.87 6.23
C GLN A 16 -1.18 21.42 6.61
N GLU A 17 -2.42 21.00 6.43
CA GLU A 17 -2.90 19.64 6.69
C GLU A 17 -3.02 18.87 5.37
N VAL A 18 -2.54 17.63 5.35
CA VAL A 18 -2.56 16.79 4.14
C VAL A 18 -2.80 15.33 4.47
N MET A 19 -3.62 14.66 3.67
CA MET A 19 -3.82 13.22 3.67
C MET A 19 -3.07 12.64 2.47
N VAL A 20 -2.02 11.87 2.71
CA VAL A 20 -1.16 11.37 1.64
C VAL A 20 -0.79 9.90 1.83
N SER A 21 -0.67 9.19 0.71
CA SER A 21 -0.31 7.78 0.62
C SER A 21 0.97 7.63 -0.22
N PRO A 22 1.83 6.63 0.03
CA PRO A 22 3.04 6.40 -0.76
C PRO A 22 2.80 6.23 -2.27
N THR A 23 1.58 5.86 -2.66
CA THR A 23 1.16 5.83 -4.06
C THR A 23 1.36 7.18 -4.77
N SER A 24 1.21 8.32 -4.08
CA SER A 24 1.45 9.64 -4.68
C SER A 24 2.94 9.97 -4.92
N VAL A 25 3.86 9.11 -4.47
CA VAL A 25 5.31 9.19 -4.76
C VAL A 25 5.81 7.96 -5.53
N GLY A 26 4.92 7.29 -6.26
CA GLY A 26 5.30 6.18 -7.15
C GLY A 26 5.58 4.86 -6.44
N ILE A 27 5.18 4.70 -5.18
CA ILE A 27 5.38 3.46 -4.41
C ILE A 27 4.09 2.63 -4.41
N PRO A 28 4.14 1.33 -4.78
CA PRO A 28 2.98 0.45 -4.89
C PRO A 28 2.49 -0.06 -3.52
N ASN A 29 2.30 0.85 -2.55
CA ASN A 29 1.77 0.53 -1.22
C ASN A 29 0.76 1.59 -0.75
N SER A 30 -0.47 1.15 -0.50
CA SER A 30 -1.51 2.01 0.06
C SER A 30 -1.27 2.23 1.54
N ARG A 31 -0.97 3.47 1.96
CA ARG A 31 -0.76 3.83 3.37
C ARG A 31 -1.16 5.27 3.62
N LEU A 32 -2.43 5.58 3.43
CA LEU A 32 -2.98 6.92 3.66
C LEU A 32 -2.77 7.35 5.11
N ARG A 33 -2.14 8.50 5.31
CA ARG A 33 -1.88 9.08 6.63
C ARG A 33 -2.09 10.58 6.60
N TYR A 34 -2.59 11.09 7.72
CA TYR A 34 -2.63 12.51 8.00
C TYR A 34 -1.24 13.03 8.35
N PHE A 35 -0.89 14.18 7.81
CA PHE A 35 0.26 14.97 8.21
C PHE A 35 -0.13 16.42 8.40
N LEU A 36 0.58 17.09 9.30
CA LEU A 36 0.52 18.54 9.49
C LEU A 36 1.94 19.06 9.47
N ILE A 37 2.22 19.99 8.56
CA ILE A 37 3.48 20.75 8.54
C ILE A 37 3.18 22.17 9.02
N ALA A 38 4.04 22.74 9.87
CA ALA A 38 3.84 24.06 10.45
C ALA A 38 5.15 24.86 10.49
N LYS A 39 5.08 26.13 10.10
CA LYS A 39 6.21 27.08 10.05
C LYS A 39 5.84 28.31 10.87
N ILE A 40 6.78 28.84 11.65
CA ILE A 40 6.54 30.11 12.37
C ILE A 40 6.47 31.23 11.34
N SER A 41 5.41 32.04 11.38
CA SER A 41 5.24 33.17 10.46
C SER A 41 5.41 34.48 11.23
N THR A 42 6.25 35.37 10.71
CA THR A 42 6.36 36.76 11.19
C THR A 42 5.30 37.67 10.57
N GLU A 43 4.57 37.19 9.56
CA GLU A 43 3.49 37.93 8.90
C GLU A 43 2.13 37.54 9.51
N ASN A 44 1.37 38.56 9.93
CA ASN A 44 -0.02 38.43 10.38
C ASN A 44 -0.91 38.08 9.18
N LEU A 45 -1.05 36.79 8.88
CA LEU A 45 -1.95 36.33 7.82
C LEU A 45 -3.28 35.83 8.40
N SER A 46 -4.34 36.43 7.88
CA SER A 46 -5.74 36.08 8.04
C SER A 46 -5.99 34.57 7.85
N ILE A 47 -6.77 34.01 8.77
CA ILE A 47 -7.44 32.68 8.77
C ILE A 47 -7.11 31.84 7.53
N GLN A 48 -6.10 30.98 7.64
CA GLN A 48 -5.82 30.00 6.59
C GLN A 48 -6.97 28.99 6.52
N SER A 49 -7.44 28.73 5.31
CA SER A 49 -8.49 27.74 5.03
C SER A 49 -8.06 26.36 5.55
N SER A 50 -8.83 25.81 6.50
CA SER A 50 -8.64 24.49 7.13
C SER A 50 -8.97 23.31 6.20
N ARG A 51 -8.67 23.43 4.90
CA ARG A 51 -8.92 22.36 3.93
C ARG A 51 -7.73 21.41 3.95
N ILE A 52 -7.99 20.19 4.39
CA ILE A 52 -7.05 19.08 4.29
C ILE A 52 -6.86 18.79 2.80
N LEU A 53 -5.62 18.84 2.33
CA LEU A 53 -5.29 18.49 0.96
C LEU A 53 -5.22 16.98 0.77
N ASP A 54 -5.70 16.47 -0.37
CA ASP A 54 -5.61 15.05 -0.73
C ASP A 54 -4.32 14.69 -1.49
N ALA A 55 -3.44 15.67 -1.72
CA ALA A 55 -2.21 15.51 -2.49
C ALA A 55 -1.09 16.43 -1.96
N PHE A 56 0.14 16.19 -2.41
CA PHE A 56 1.28 17.02 -2.05
C PHE A 56 1.05 18.49 -2.42
N PRO A 57 1.43 19.43 -1.54
CA PRO A 57 1.50 20.84 -1.90
C PRO A 57 2.58 21.00 -2.97
N HIS A 58 2.24 21.59 -4.12
CA HIS A 58 3.23 21.87 -5.17
C HIS A 58 4.17 22.99 -4.71
N PRO A 59 5.50 22.80 -4.72
CA PRO A 59 6.44 23.92 -4.76
C PRO A 59 6.18 24.71 -6.05
N ALA A 60 6.17 26.04 -5.97
CA ALA A 60 6.02 26.88 -7.15
C ALA A 60 7.14 26.56 -8.17
N GLU A 61 6.76 26.54 -9.45
CA GLU A 61 7.57 26.29 -10.66
C GLU A 61 7.74 24.84 -11.15
N GLN A 62 6.83 24.44 -12.05
CA GLN A 62 7.17 23.91 -13.39
C GLN A 62 5.92 23.90 -14.31
N PRO A 63 6.07 23.98 -15.65
CA PRO A 63 5.00 24.37 -16.58
C PRO A 63 3.89 23.33 -16.71
N LYS A 64 2.64 23.82 -16.74
CA LYS A 64 1.43 23.05 -17.03
C LYS A 64 1.52 22.39 -18.41
N VAL A 65 1.57 21.06 -18.44
CA VAL A 65 1.02 20.30 -19.58
C VAL A 65 -0.49 20.22 -19.34
N LEU A 66 -1.25 20.87 -20.23
CA LEU A 66 -2.71 20.87 -20.23
C LEU A 66 -3.21 19.43 -20.42
N SER A 67 -3.91 18.89 -19.42
CA SER A 67 -4.81 17.75 -19.61
C SER A 67 -6.19 18.27 -20.06
N PRO A 68 -6.83 17.66 -21.06
CA PRO A 68 -8.17 18.06 -21.47
C PRO A 68 -9.22 17.66 -20.43
N SER A 69 -10.20 18.55 -20.28
CA SER A 69 -11.38 18.46 -19.44
C SER A 69 -12.27 17.28 -19.82
N ALA A 70 -12.97 16.74 -18.81
CA ALA A 70 -14.04 15.77 -18.97
C ALA A 70 -15.21 16.34 -19.78
N ASP A 71 -15.67 15.59 -20.79
CA ASP A 71 -17.08 15.24 -21.04
C ASP A 71 -17.26 14.83 -22.51
N THR A 72 -17.38 13.53 -22.77
CA THR A 72 -18.24 13.01 -23.85
C THR A 72 -18.60 11.56 -23.53
N CYS A 73 -19.88 11.32 -23.25
CA CYS A 73 -20.50 9.99 -23.22
C CYS A 73 -20.60 9.44 -24.65
N GLN A 74 -20.08 8.23 -24.92
CA GLN A 74 -20.58 7.21 -25.88
C GLN A 74 -19.89 5.85 -25.60
N PRO A 75 -20.34 4.74 -26.23
CA PRO A 75 -21.21 3.71 -25.67
C PRO A 75 -20.43 2.54 -25.04
N GLU A 76 -21.15 1.72 -24.29
CA GLU A 76 -20.70 0.49 -23.64
C GLU A 76 -20.04 -0.47 -24.65
N GLU A 77 -18.71 -0.50 -24.69
CA GLU A 77 -17.97 -1.65 -25.22
C GLU A 77 -17.88 -2.70 -24.12
N GLU A 78 -18.27 -3.94 -24.45
CA GLU A 78 -18.24 -5.11 -23.58
C GLU A 78 -16.83 -5.34 -23.00
N VAL A 79 -16.61 -4.83 -21.78
CA VAL A 79 -15.36 -5.06 -21.04
C VAL A 79 -15.39 -6.46 -20.45
N GLN A 80 -14.45 -7.30 -20.88
CA GLN A 80 -14.16 -8.64 -20.36
C GLN A 80 -14.41 -8.74 -18.85
N GLU A 81 -15.26 -9.71 -18.47
CA GLU A 81 -15.67 -9.98 -17.10
C GLU A 81 -14.45 -10.07 -16.17
N GLY A 82 -14.30 -9.09 -15.27
CA GLY A 82 -13.35 -9.18 -14.18
C GLY A 82 -13.75 -10.34 -13.27
N HIS A 83 -13.05 -11.47 -13.39
CA HIS A 83 -13.29 -12.65 -12.57
C HIS A 83 -13.02 -12.37 -11.09
N VAL A 84 -14.06 -12.48 -10.27
CA VAL A 84 -14.02 -12.29 -8.82
C VAL A 84 -13.29 -13.47 -8.18
N LEU A 85 -12.05 -13.25 -7.73
CA LEU A 85 -11.20 -14.31 -7.16
C LEU A 85 -11.39 -14.53 -5.65
N TYR A 86 -12.07 -13.62 -4.95
CA TYR A 86 -12.22 -13.66 -3.49
C TYR A 86 -13.70 -13.74 -3.09
N LYS A 87 -14.00 -14.51 -2.03
CA LYS A 87 -15.38 -14.79 -1.58
C LYS A 87 -16.17 -13.54 -1.14
N LEU A 88 -15.49 -12.41 -0.93
CA LEU A 88 -16.08 -11.11 -0.60
C LEU A 88 -15.59 -9.97 -1.52
N GLU A 89 -14.82 -10.26 -2.57
CA GLU A 89 -14.42 -9.19 -3.49
C GLU A 89 -15.63 -8.81 -4.36
N THR A 90 -16.01 -7.54 -4.29
CA THR A 90 -17.06 -7.02 -5.16
C THR A 90 -16.51 -6.77 -6.56
N LYS A 91 -17.37 -6.69 -7.59
CA LYS A 91 -16.95 -6.27 -8.93
C LYS A 91 -16.23 -4.93 -8.91
N THR A 92 -16.68 -4.01 -8.05
CA THR A 92 -16.05 -2.71 -7.81
C THR A 92 -14.64 -2.83 -7.21
N ASP A 93 -14.41 -3.77 -6.30
CA ASP A 93 -13.08 -4.01 -5.73
C ASP A 93 -12.12 -4.58 -6.79
N ALA A 94 -12.59 -5.52 -7.61
CA ALA A 94 -11.80 -6.11 -8.70
C ALA A 94 -11.41 -5.05 -9.74
N GLN A 95 -12.37 -4.23 -10.19
CA GLN A 95 -12.11 -3.10 -11.09
C GLN A 95 -11.12 -2.09 -10.50
N ARG A 96 -11.26 -1.77 -9.20
CA ARG A 96 -10.31 -0.88 -8.51
C ARG A 96 -8.90 -1.46 -8.49
N LYS A 97 -8.74 -2.74 -8.16
CA LYS A 97 -7.41 -3.40 -8.17
C LYS A 97 -6.81 -3.43 -9.58
N MET A 98 -7.62 -3.67 -10.60
CA MET A 98 -7.20 -3.63 -12.00
C MET A 98 -6.70 -2.23 -12.38
N SER A 99 -7.50 -1.20 -12.09
CA SER A 99 -7.12 0.20 -12.32
C SER A 99 -5.81 0.58 -11.60
N GLN A 100 -5.66 0.19 -10.34
CA GLN A 100 -4.41 0.40 -9.58
C GLN A 100 -3.20 -0.29 -10.21
N ASN A 101 -3.36 -1.49 -10.78
CA ASN A 101 -2.27 -2.19 -11.46
C ASN A 101 -1.91 -1.57 -12.82
N ASN A 102 -2.86 -0.86 -13.45
CA ASN A 102 -2.64 -0.16 -14.72
C ASN A 102 -2.06 1.25 -14.57
N ASP A 103 -1.92 1.76 -13.33
CA ASP A 103 -1.27 3.04 -13.07
C ASP A 103 0.25 2.94 -13.28
N LEU A 104 0.71 3.39 -14.45
CA LEU A 104 2.11 3.33 -14.86
C LEU A 104 3.02 4.30 -14.07
N SER A 105 2.45 5.25 -13.31
CA SER A 105 3.23 6.15 -12.44
C SER A 105 3.77 5.43 -11.21
N LEU A 106 3.19 4.29 -10.84
CA LEU A 106 3.62 3.46 -9.72
C LEU A 106 4.67 2.45 -10.18
N ARG A 107 5.71 2.24 -9.39
CA ARG A 107 6.69 1.16 -9.63
C ARG A 107 6.08 -0.22 -9.45
N LEU A 108 6.74 -1.23 -9.99
CA LEU A 108 6.33 -2.62 -9.82
C LEU A 108 6.75 -3.11 -8.43
N ILE A 109 6.01 -4.06 -7.85
CA ILE A 109 6.37 -4.66 -6.56
C ILE A 109 7.74 -5.34 -6.62
N GLN A 110 8.07 -5.98 -7.76
CA GLN A 110 9.37 -6.64 -7.96
C GLN A 110 10.58 -5.73 -7.68
N ASP A 111 10.44 -4.42 -7.88
CA ASP A 111 11.51 -3.43 -7.64
C ASP A 111 11.83 -3.25 -6.14
N PHE A 112 11.02 -3.85 -5.26
CA PHE A 112 11.15 -3.79 -3.80
C PHE A 112 11.42 -5.16 -3.18
N LEU A 113 11.42 -6.22 -3.98
CA LEU A 113 11.65 -7.58 -3.52
C LEU A 113 13.14 -7.84 -3.32
N GLU A 114 13.45 -8.74 -2.40
CA GLU A 114 14.82 -9.21 -2.21
C GLU A 114 15.16 -10.27 -3.28
N PRO A 115 16.31 -10.17 -3.96
CA PRO A 115 16.62 -11.04 -5.10
C PRO A 115 16.90 -12.50 -4.70
N GLN A 116 17.36 -12.74 -3.47
CA GLN A 116 17.66 -14.08 -2.95
C GLN A 116 17.23 -14.16 -1.50
N ILE A 117 16.10 -14.83 -1.26
CA ILE A 117 15.61 -15.10 0.10
C ILE A 117 15.31 -16.57 0.27
N ASP A 118 15.56 -17.05 1.48
CA ASP A 118 14.92 -18.26 1.95
C ASP A 118 13.43 -17.97 2.16
N MET A 119 12.60 -18.60 1.34
CA MET A 119 11.15 -18.37 1.29
C MET A 119 10.42 -19.11 2.41
N GLU A 120 10.99 -20.23 2.87
CA GLU A 120 10.34 -21.17 3.78
C GLU A 120 9.82 -20.51 5.07
N PRO A 121 10.59 -19.63 5.75
CA PRO A 121 10.14 -18.98 6.98
C PRO A 121 8.93 -18.04 6.78
N TYR A 122 8.64 -17.66 5.53
CA TYR A 122 7.62 -16.68 5.18
C TYR A 122 6.40 -17.31 4.52
N LEU A 123 6.43 -18.60 4.18
CA LEU A 123 5.29 -19.30 3.60
C LEU A 123 4.07 -19.26 4.54
N LEU A 124 2.88 -19.12 3.97
CA LEU A 124 1.65 -19.19 4.74
C LEU A 124 1.41 -20.64 5.19
N PRO A 125 1.19 -20.88 6.50
CA PRO A 125 0.92 -22.23 6.99
C PRO A 125 -0.35 -22.84 6.37
N PRO A 126 -0.43 -24.17 6.20
CA PRO A 126 -1.63 -24.86 5.66
C PRO A 126 -2.95 -24.45 6.32
N LYS A 127 -2.96 -24.36 7.66
CA LYS A 127 -4.14 -23.94 8.44
C LYS A 127 -4.58 -22.51 8.09
N THR A 128 -3.62 -21.63 7.80
CA THR A 128 -3.90 -20.25 7.38
C THR A 128 -4.47 -20.22 5.98
N LEU A 129 -3.90 -20.99 5.05
CA LEU A 129 -4.40 -21.11 3.68
C LEU A 129 -5.85 -21.59 3.64
N LEU A 130 -6.15 -22.71 4.29
CA LEU A 130 -7.50 -23.29 4.30
C LEU A 130 -8.56 -22.33 4.82
N ARG A 131 -8.22 -21.60 5.89
CA ARG A 131 -9.14 -20.71 6.60
C ARG A 131 -9.32 -19.36 5.91
N TYR A 132 -8.26 -18.80 5.33
CA TYR A 132 -8.24 -17.39 4.93
C TYR A 132 -7.91 -17.16 3.46
N ALA A 133 -7.63 -18.17 2.63
CA ALA A 133 -7.23 -17.96 1.24
C ALA A 133 -8.17 -17.04 0.45
N LEU A 134 -9.48 -17.14 0.69
CA LEU A 134 -10.51 -16.34 0.02
C LEU A 134 -10.65 -14.91 0.57
N LEU A 135 -9.87 -14.54 1.60
CA LEU A 135 -9.84 -13.23 2.24
C LEU A 135 -8.47 -12.54 2.10
N LEU A 136 -7.46 -13.27 1.64
CA LEU A 136 -6.12 -12.74 1.45
C LEU A 136 -6.14 -11.73 0.30
N ASP A 137 -5.43 -10.63 0.45
CA ASP A 137 -5.13 -9.76 -0.67
C ASP A 137 -3.82 -10.26 -1.32
N ILE A 138 -3.93 -11.00 -2.43
CA ILE A 138 -2.79 -11.66 -3.08
C ILE A 138 -2.25 -10.75 -4.19
N VAL A 139 -0.93 -10.56 -4.21
CA VAL A 139 -0.22 -9.76 -5.21
C VAL A 139 0.88 -10.57 -5.89
N ARG A 140 1.22 -10.18 -7.12
CA ARG A 140 2.32 -10.75 -7.92
C ARG A 140 3.48 -9.75 -8.01
N PRO A 141 4.69 -10.19 -8.38
CA PRO A 141 5.82 -9.27 -8.59
C PRO A 141 5.53 -8.16 -9.61
N THR A 142 4.69 -8.45 -10.60
CA THR A 142 4.27 -7.50 -11.65
C THR A 142 3.14 -6.56 -11.23
N CYS A 143 2.58 -6.71 -10.03
CA CYS A 143 1.56 -5.79 -9.55
C CYS A 143 2.16 -4.42 -9.21
N ARG A 144 1.34 -3.37 -9.30
CA ARG A 144 1.67 -1.98 -8.93
C ARG A 144 0.90 -1.52 -7.69
N ARG A 145 0.42 -2.47 -6.88
CA ARG A 145 -0.36 -2.20 -5.66
C ARG A 145 -0.16 -3.24 -4.58
N SER A 146 -0.23 -2.78 -3.34
CA SER A 146 -0.39 -3.60 -2.14
C SER A 146 -1.21 -2.80 -1.12
N VAL A 147 -1.85 -3.50 -0.18
CA VAL A 147 -2.58 -2.86 0.93
C VAL A 147 -1.64 -2.49 2.08
N CYS A 148 -2.15 -1.70 3.03
CA CYS A 148 -1.39 -1.18 4.16
C CYS A 148 -0.86 -2.30 5.05
N PHE A 149 0.46 -2.33 5.29
CA PHE A 149 1.05 -3.19 6.31
C PHE A 149 0.81 -2.62 7.70
N THR A 150 0.14 -3.39 8.56
CA THR A 150 -0.14 -3.02 9.95
C THR A 150 0.83 -3.70 10.91
N LYS A 151 0.83 -3.27 12.18
CA LYS A 151 1.60 -3.92 13.24
C LYS A 151 1.27 -5.40 13.47
N GLY A 152 0.13 -5.87 12.94
CA GLY A 152 -0.37 -7.24 13.04
C GLY A 152 0.09 -8.16 11.91
N TYR A 153 0.81 -7.65 10.91
CA TYR A 153 1.26 -8.43 9.77
C TYR A 153 2.13 -9.63 10.20
N GLY A 154 1.91 -10.78 9.55
CA GLY A 154 2.51 -12.07 9.93
C GLY A 154 1.92 -12.74 11.18
N ARG A 155 0.99 -12.08 11.89
CA ARG A 155 0.26 -12.65 13.05
C ARG A 155 -1.24 -12.80 12.78
N TYR A 156 -1.87 -11.73 12.30
CA TYR A 156 -3.27 -11.73 11.88
C TYR A 156 -3.32 -11.65 10.36
N VAL A 157 -4.34 -12.26 9.78
CA VAL A 157 -4.42 -12.44 8.33
C VAL A 157 -5.23 -11.31 7.69
N GLU A 158 -6.47 -11.14 8.13
CA GLU A 158 -7.37 -10.16 7.57
C GLU A 158 -6.93 -8.72 7.87
N GLY A 159 -6.92 -7.89 6.83
CA GLY A 159 -6.69 -6.45 6.95
C GLY A 159 -5.29 -6.03 7.42
N THR A 160 -4.30 -6.93 7.43
CA THR A 160 -2.96 -6.60 7.94
C THR A 160 -1.90 -6.30 6.89
N GLY A 161 -2.13 -6.66 5.64
CA GLY A 161 -1.18 -6.51 4.54
C GLY A 161 -1.47 -7.50 3.41
N SER A 162 -0.95 -7.22 2.22
CA SER A 162 -0.99 -8.17 1.10
C SER A 162 -0.07 -9.36 1.34
N VAL A 163 -0.28 -10.46 0.64
CA VAL A 163 0.66 -11.59 0.57
C VAL A 163 1.15 -11.78 -0.86
N MET A 164 2.38 -12.26 -1.02
CA MET A 164 3.02 -12.45 -2.31
C MET A 164 2.79 -13.87 -2.83
N GLN A 165 2.47 -13.98 -4.11
CA GLN A 165 2.51 -15.25 -4.84
C GLN A 165 3.97 -15.64 -5.11
N GLY A 166 4.43 -16.73 -4.50
CA GLY A 166 5.82 -17.19 -4.65
C GLY A 166 6.07 -17.98 -5.96
N CYS A 167 5.09 -18.75 -6.44
CA CYS A 167 5.21 -19.48 -7.70
C CYS A 167 4.45 -18.76 -8.81
N VAL A 168 5.15 -17.97 -9.64
CA VAL A 168 4.53 -17.13 -10.69
C VAL A 168 3.95 -17.93 -11.86
N GLU A 169 4.46 -19.14 -12.11
CA GLU A 169 3.97 -20.07 -13.14
C GLU A 169 2.56 -20.59 -12.87
N THR A 170 2.15 -20.62 -11.60
CA THR A 170 0.80 -21.07 -11.26
C THR A 170 -0.20 -19.94 -11.52
N GLU A 171 -1.21 -20.19 -12.35
CA GLU A 171 -2.26 -19.20 -12.59
C GLU A 171 -3.24 -19.15 -11.41
N MET A 172 -3.58 -17.94 -10.96
CA MET A 172 -4.51 -17.73 -9.84
C MET A 172 -5.88 -18.34 -10.15
N GLU A 173 -6.39 -18.15 -11.37
CA GLU A 173 -7.69 -18.67 -11.80
C GLU A 173 -7.76 -20.20 -11.71
N SER A 174 -6.70 -20.89 -12.13
CA SER A 174 -6.60 -22.36 -12.02
C SER A 174 -6.67 -22.86 -10.58
N VAL A 175 -6.29 -22.04 -9.59
CA VAL A 175 -6.31 -22.41 -8.17
C VAL A 175 -7.62 -22.03 -7.50
N PHE A 176 -8.22 -20.90 -7.85
CA PHE A 176 -9.40 -20.38 -7.15
C PHE A 176 -10.75 -20.80 -7.77
N THR A 177 -10.79 -21.18 -9.05
CA THR A 177 -12.03 -21.62 -9.72
C THR A 177 -12.62 -22.86 -9.02
N GLY A 178 -13.85 -22.75 -8.52
CA GLY A 178 -14.54 -23.83 -7.80
C GLY A 178 -13.90 -24.23 -6.47
N LEU A 179 -12.97 -23.44 -5.92
CA LEU A 179 -12.19 -23.80 -4.73
C LEU A 179 -13.05 -23.97 -3.46
N ASP A 180 -14.20 -23.31 -3.40
CA ASP A 180 -15.16 -23.40 -2.29
C ASP A 180 -16.00 -24.68 -2.31
N GLN A 181 -16.02 -25.39 -3.44
CA GLN A 181 -16.75 -26.65 -3.64
C GLN A 181 -15.85 -27.88 -3.44
N CYS A 182 -14.53 -27.71 -3.41
CA CYS A 182 -13.55 -28.79 -3.19
C CYS A 182 -13.53 -29.27 -1.74
N ALA A 183 -13.15 -30.54 -1.54
CA ALA A 183 -12.79 -31.07 -0.23
C ALA A 183 -11.53 -30.35 0.34
N GLU A 184 -11.36 -30.35 1.67
CA GLU A 184 -10.26 -29.61 2.32
C GLU A 184 -8.88 -30.03 1.81
N ASP A 185 -8.62 -31.33 1.63
CA ASP A 185 -7.32 -31.82 1.16
C ASP A 185 -7.01 -31.33 -0.26
N GLU A 186 -7.99 -31.41 -1.17
CA GLU A 186 -7.85 -30.92 -2.54
C GLU A 186 -7.63 -29.40 -2.57
N LYS A 187 -8.42 -28.66 -1.77
CA LYS A 187 -8.28 -27.22 -1.59
C LYS A 187 -6.88 -26.85 -1.13
N LEU A 188 -6.34 -27.56 -0.14
CA LEU A 188 -4.98 -27.33 0.36
C LEU A 188 -3.95 -27.61 -0.72
N GLN A 189 -4.04 -28.74 -1.44
CA GLN A 189 -3.11 -29.09 -2.50
C GLN A 189 -3.09 -28.03 -3.61
N ARG A 190 -4.26 -27.49 -4.00
CA ARG A 190 -4.34 -26.40 -4.98
C ARG A 190 -3.69 -25.12 -4.44
N LEU A 191 -3.98 -24.73 -3.20
CA LEU A 191 -3.44 -23.51 -2.59
C LEU A 191 -1.92 -23.56 -2.40
N LEU A 192 -1.36 -24.73 -2.08
CA LEU A 192 0.09 -24.91 -1.91
C LEU A 192 0.87 -24.66 -3.21
N LYS A 193 0.27 -24.87 -4.39
CA LYS A 193 0.91 -24.59 -5.69
C LYS A 193 1.30 -23.12 -5.84
N LEU A 194 0.52 -22.19 -5.29
CA LEU A 194 0.80 -20.76 -5.35
C LEU A 194 2.05 -20.34 -4.57
N LYS A 195 2.47 -21.17 -3.59
CA LYS A 195 3.54 -20.85 -2.63
C LYS A 195 3.37 -19.46 -2.03
N LEU A 196 2.16 -19.16 -1.53
CA LEU A 196 1.86 -17.86 -0.93
C LEU A 196 2.77 -17.62 0.27
N ARG A 197 3.36 -16.42 0.33
CA ARG A 197 4.22 -15.99 1.43
C ARG A 197 3.91 -14.59 1.90
N TYR A 198 4.29 -14.30 3.14
CA TYR A 198 4.41 -12.92 3.61
C TYR A 198 5.57 -12.22 2.89
N PHE A 199 5.46 -10.89 2.74
CA PHE A 199 6.60 -10.04 2.44
C PHE A 199 7.58 -10.09 3.61
N THR A 200 8.88 -10.22 3.34
CA THR A 200 9.88 -10.18 4.42
C THR A 200 9.87 -8.81 5.11
N PRO A 201 10.39 -8.69 6.33
CA PRO A 201 10.55 -7.38 6.96
C PRO A 201 11.38 -6.41 6.12
N ARG A 202 12.38 -6.90 5.38
CA ARG A 202 13.20 -6.06 4.51
C ARG A 202 12.42 -5.58 3.29
N GLU A 203 11.62 -6.42 2.66
CA GLU A 203 10.74 -6.02 1.55
C GLU A 203 9.67 -5.01 2.00
N VAL A 204 9.07 -5.20 3.18
CA VAL A 204 8.15 -4.22 3.80
C VAL A 204 8.89 -2.90 4.05
N ALA A 205 10.12 -2.94 4.57
CA ALA A 205 10.93 -1.75 4.79
C ALA A 205 11.28 -1.04 3.46
N ASN A 206 11.53 -1.77 2.37
CA ASN A 206 11.73 -1.22 1.03
C ASN A 206 10.48 -0.47 0.56
N LEU A 207 9.29 -1.06 0.70
CA LEU A 207 8.01 -0.41 0.37
C LEU A 207 7.73 0.80 1.28
N MET A 208 8.28 0.83 2.49
CA MET A 208 8.23 2.00 3.37
C MET A 208 9.31 3.05 3.07
N GLY A 209 10.15 2.82 2.06
CA GLY A 209 11.18 3.77 1.62
C GLY A 209 12.43 3.81 2.49
N PHE A 210 12.63 2.84 3.38
CA PHE A 210 13.86 2.76 4.17
C PHE A 210 15.06 2.44 3.28
N PRO A 211 16.24 3.04 3.53
CA PRO A 211 17.43 2.79 2.74
C PRO A 211 17.89 1.34 2.85
N GLN A 212 18.70 0.89 1.89
CA GLN A 212 19.27 -0.47 1.91
C GLN A 212 20.18 -0.71 3.12
N SER A 213 20.80 0.35 3.64
CA SER A 213 21.62 0.31 4.87
C SER A 213 20.79 0.10 6.15
N PHE A 214 19.47 0.26 6.10
CA PHE A 214 18.60 0.03 7.25
C PHE A 214 18.59 -1.47 7.60
N THR A 215 18.93 -1.77 8.85
CA THR A 215 18.98 -3.13 9.38
C THR A 215 18.37 -3.19 10.78
N PHE A 216 17.89 -4.36 11.17
CA PHE A 216 17.40 -4.60 12.52
C PHE A 216 18.52 -5.12 13.42
N PRO A 217 18.50 -4.80 14.74
CA PRO A 217 19.39 -5.46 15.69
C PRO A 217 19.21 -6.98 15.63
N LYS A 218 20.31 -7.75 15.69
CA LYS A 218 20.34 -9.22 15.51
C LYS A 218 19.32 -9.99 16.38
N LYS A 219 19.03 -9.48 17.57
CA LYS A 219 18.08 -10.08 18.54
C LYS A 219 16.60 -9.79 18.23
N THR A 220 16.30 -9.00 17.21
CA THR A 220 14.94 -8.58 16.88
C THR A 220 14.25 -9.67 16.07
N THR A 221 13.25 -10.32 16.66
CA THR A 221 12.48 -11.37 15.99
C THR A 221 11.67 -10.82 14.82
N THR A 222 11.38 -11.64 13.80
CA THR A 222 10.56 -11.26 12.63
C THR A 222 9.22 -10.61 13.04
N LYS A 223 8.58 -11.16 14.07
CA LYS A 223 7.34 -10.60 14.65
C LYS A 223 7.53 -9.19 15.20
N GLN A 224 8.64 -8.92 15.88
CA GLN A 224 8.97 -7.57 16.36
C GLN A 224 9.27 -6.64 15.21
N GLN A 225 9.97 -7.11 14.16
CA GLN A 225 10.28 -6.32 12.96
C GLN A 225 9.01 -5.87 12.24
N TYR A 226 8.05 -6.77 11.96
CA TYR A 226 6.75 -6.38 11.41
C TYR A 226 5.98 -5.41 12.30
N ARG A 227 6.02 -5.61 13.62
CA ARG A 227 5.33 -4.72 14.56
C ARG A 227 5.86 -3.29 14.48
N VAL A 228 7.19 -3.11 14.46
CA VAL A 228 7.79 -1.77 14.40
C VAL A 228 7.61 -1.13 13.02
N LEU A 229 7.75 -1.90 11.94
CA LEU A 229 7.46 -1.40 10.58
C LEU A 229 5.99 -1.01 10.42
N GLY A 230 5.06 -1.84 10.89
CA GLY A 230 3.64 -1.55 10.80
C GLY A 230 3.20 -0.28 11.54
N ASN A 231 3.93 0.13 12.58
CA ASN A 231 3.75 1.40 13.28
C ASN A 231 4.54 2.57 12.67
N SER A 232 5.46 2.30 11.74
CA SER A 232 6.34 3.29 11.13
C SER A 232 5.60 4.18 10.12
N LEU A 233 6.37 5.05 9.48
CA LEU A 233 5.95 5.95 8.40
C LEU A 233 6.54 5.50 7.06
N ASN A 234 6.14 6.16 5.97
CA ASN A 234 6.85 6.05 4.70
C ASN A 234 7.90 7.17 4.60
N VAL A 235 9.17 6.80 4.48
CA VAL A 235 10.32 7.71 4.53
C VAL A 235 10.31 8.69 3.36
N VAL A 236 9.94 8.22 2.15
CA VAL A 236 9.92 9.07 0.95
C VAL A 236 8.83 10.14 1.06
N VAL A 237 7.64 9.77 1.54
CA VAL A 237 6.54 10.73 1.78
C VAL A 237 6.97 11.81 2.75
N VAL A 238 7.53 11.43 3.91
CA VAL A 238 7.96 12.39 4.93
C VAL A 238 9.11 13.27 4.44
N ALA A 239 10.07 12.71 3.69
CA ALA A 239 11.14 13.49 3.08
C ALA A 239 10.59 14.57 2.13
N ARG A 240 9.59 14.25 1.31
CA ARG A 240 8.91 15.23 0.45
C ARG A 240 8.18 16.32 1.25
N LEU A 241 7.48 15.95 2.33
CA LEU A 241 6.82 16.94 3.20
C LEU A 241 7.83 17.86 3.88
N LEU A 242 8.99 17.33 4.30
CA LEU A 242 10.07 18.15 4.85
C LEU A 242 10.66 19.10 3.81
N GLN A 243 10.81 18.68 2.56
CA GLN A 243 11.24 19.57 1.46
C GLN A 243 10.27 20.75 1.29
N VAL A 244 8.96 20.48 1.30
CA VAL A 244 7.93 21.54 1.22
C VAL A 244 8.00 22.48 2.43
N LEU A 245 8.14 21.93 3.64
CA LEU A 245 8.21 22.74 4.87
C LEU A 245 9.46 23.65 4.91
N LEU A 246 10.58 23.18 4.35
CA LEU A 246 11.86 23.89 4.35
C LEU A 246 12.06 24.80 3.12
N SER A 247 11.14 24.75 2.16
CA SER A 247 11.08 25.73 1.06
C SER A 247 10.65 27.11 1.61
#